data_AF-A0AAJ0GXI9-F1
#
_entry.id   AF-A0AAJ0GXI9-F1
#
_cell.length_a   1.000
_cell.length_b   1.000
_cell.length_c   1.000
_cell.angle_alpha   90.00
_cell.angle_beta   90.00
_cell.angle_gamma   90.00
#
_symmetry.space_group_name_H-M   'P 1'
#
loop_
_entity.id
_entity.type
_entity.pdbx_description
1 polymer ?
#
loop_
_entity_poly.entity_id
_entity_poly.type
_entity_poly.pdbx_seq_one_letter_code
_entity_poly.pdbx_strand_id
1 'polypeptide(L)'
;MSMKKAHAEVDFSIESGLMKKEYGDFGDSRHLFEDDAKKDGIVFLDEGVHHFNLDNGASLTVYASPFTPSADADWGFQYKLGEHHDFAINSKVDAVITHGPPRGVLDLTASKQRGGCEHLFTAVARARPRLLCFGHIHEGWGAKLVVWRDTPSESPSHFADTNNGESAVVDTLASLRPGKWDTPEDIAEKEARLRALRTAGYRATDHSSGSEHPIVPGRTTLFANAAIQSADEGQAQLPWVIDIDLPAAIHSNGV
;
A
#
# COMPACT_ATOMS: atom_id res chain seq x y z
N MET A 1 -6.28 -16.28 -6.80
CA MET A 1 -5.27 -17.33 -6.48
C MET A 1 -4.78 -17.10 -5.06
N SER A 2 -5.02 -18.05 -4.16
CA SER A 2 -4.48 -18.03 -2.80
C SER A 2 -3.17 -18.83 -2.83
N MET A 3 -2.03 -18.16 -2.60
CA MET A 3 -0.78 -18.87 -2.32
C MET A 3 -0.79 -19.22 -0.84
N LYS A 4 -0.93 -20.49 -0.49
CA LYS A 4 -0.67 -20.98 0.87
C LYS A 4 0.79 -21.37 0.99
N LYS A 5 1.37 -21.21 2.18
CA LYS A 5 2.73 -21.65 2.46
C LYS A 5 2.72 -23.18 2.57
N ALA A 6 3.09 -23.88 1.50
CA ALA A 6 3.29 -25.32 1.56
C ALA A 6 4.58 -25.59 2.36
N HIS A 7 4.44 -25.97 3.63
CA HIS A 7 5.55 -26.50 4.42
C HIS A 7 6.06 -27.79 3.77
N ALA A 8 7.36 -27.84 3.48
CA ALA A 8 8.04 -28.91 2.77
C ALA A 8 8.26 -30.20 3.60
N GLU A 9 7.31 -30.58 4.45
CA GLU A 9 7.36 -31.81 5.25
C GLU A 9 6.01 -32.57 5.21
N VAL A 10 5.51 -32.84 4.01
CA VAL A 10 4.40 -33.78 3.79
C VAL A 10 4.90 -34.85 2.81
N ASP A 11 4.60 -36.12 3.06
CA ASP A 11 5.01 -37.24 2.18
C ASP A 11 4.26 -37.15 0.82
N PHE A 12 4.91 -36.56 -0.19
CA PHE A 12 4.29 -36.07 -1.44
C PHE A 12 4.04 -37.14 -2.52
N SER A 13 4.33 -38.42 -2.29
CA SER A 13 4.35 -39.40 -3.39
C SER A 13 2.95 -39.70 -3.99
N ILE A 14 1.87 -39.52 -3.22
CA ILE A 14 0.49 -39.83 -3.67
C ILE A 14 -0.31 -38.56 -4.07
N GLU A 15 0.13 -37.36 -3.67
CA GLU A 15 -0.63 -36.10 -3.88
C GLU A 15 -0.16 -35.23 -5.05
N SER A 16 1.01 -35.50 -5.64
CA SER A 16 1.64 -34.63 -6.64
C SER A 16 0.77 -34.36 -7.89
N GLY A 17 0.07 -35.38 -8.41
CA GLY A 17 -0.79 -35.24 -9.59
C GLY A 17 -2.09 -34.44 -9.33
N LEU A 18 -2.65 -34.55 -8.13
CA LEU A 18 -3.83 -33.78 -7.69
C LEU A 18 -3.46 -32.33 -7.40
N MET A 19 -2.33 -32.10 -6.74
CA MET A 19 -1.81 -30.75 -6.47
C MET A 19 -1.53 -29.99 -7.76
N LYS A 20 -0.89 -30.63 -8.74
CA LYS A 20 -0.62 -30.03 -10.05
C LYS A 20 -1.90 -29.68 -10.82
N LYS A 21 -2.93 -30.54 -10.74
CA LYS A 21 -4.23 -30.27 -11.39
C LYS A 21 -4.97 -29.10 -10.75
N GLU A 22 -4.93 -28.97 -9.43
CA GLU A 22 -5.68 -27.96 -8.68
C GLU A 22 -4.95 -26.60 -8.62
N TYR A 23 -3.62 -26.61 -8.48
CA TYR A 23 -2.82 -25.42 -8.19
C TYR A 23 -1.80 -25.06 -9.28
N GLY A 24 -1.66 -25.87 -10.32
CA GLY A 24 -0.63 -25.71 -11.36
C GLY A 24 0.75 -26.22 -10.91
N ASP A 25 1.73 -26.07 -11.80
CA ASP A 25 3.13 -26.31 -11.47
C ASP A 25 3.72 -25.14 -10.65
N PHE A 26 4.76 -25.46 -9.88
CA PHE A 26 5.56 -24.44 -9.22
C PHE A 26 6.14 -23.48 -10.26
N GLY A 27 5.86 -22.19 -10.09
CA GLY A 27 6.31 -21.14 -11.02
C GLY A 27 5.29 -20.72 -12.07
N ASP A 28 4.21 -21.47 -12.31
CA ASP A 28 3.20 -21.13 -13.34
C ASP A 28 2.58 -19.75 -13.12
N SER A 29 2.24 -19.44 -11.87
CA SER A 29 1.72 -18.10 -11.50
C SER A 29 2.71 -16.98 -11.79
N ARG A 30 4.03 -17.25 -11.75
CA ARG A 30 5.08 -16.29 -12.05
C ARG A 30 5.24 -16.12 -13.56
N HIS A 31 5.18 -17.21 -14.33
CA HIS A 31 5.27 -17.17 -15.79
C HIS A 31 4.18 -16.29 -16.42
N LEU A 32 2.97 -16.25 -15.84
CA LEU A 32 1.90 -15.33 -16.27
C LEU A 32 2.37 -13.87 -16.31
N PHE A 33 3.27 -13.48 -15.41
CA PHE A 33 3.79 -12.11 -15.31
C PHE A 33 5.16 -11.90 -15.98
N GLU A 34 5.84 -12.97 -16.40
CA GLU A 34 7.17 -12.87 -16.98
C GLU A 34 7.15 -12.71 -18.50
N ASP A 35 6.21 -13.34 -19.20
CA ASP A 35 6.15 -13.36 -20.67
C ASP A 35 4.96 -12.57 -21.23
N ASP A 36 3.75 -12.84 -20.76
CA ASP A 36 2.54 -12.26 -21.36
C ASP A 36 2.21 -10.89 -20.78
N ALA A 37 2.21 -10.74 -19.44
CA ALA A 37 1.88 -9.46 -18.82
C ALA A 37 2.89 -8.34 -19.19
N LYS A 38 4.18 -8.68 -19.38
CA LYS A 38 5.18 -7.69 -19.80
C LYS A 38 4.91 -7.10 -21.19
N LYS A 39 4.34 -7.88 -22.11
CA LYS A 39 3.96 -7.39 -23.45
C LYS A 39 2.87 -6.32 -23.36
N ASP A 40 2.02 -6.42 -22.33
CA ASP A 40 0.97 -5.45 -22.01
C ASP A 40 1.46 -4.32 -21.09
N GLY A 41 2.78 -4.21 -20.86
CA GLY A 41 3.37 -3.17 -20.01
C GLY A 41 3.21 -3.42 -18.51
N ILE A 42 2.79 -4.62 -18.09
CA ILE A 42 2.67 -4.99 -16.67
C ILE A 42 4.01 -5.51 -16.18
N VAL A 43 4.57 -4.84 -15.18
CA VAL A 43 5.84 -5.23 -14.55
C VAL A 43 5.56 -5.85 -13.19
N PHE A 44 5.98 -7.10 -13.01
CA PHE A 44 5.98 -7.75 -11.70
C PHE A 44 7.18 -7.29 -10.87
N LEU A 45 6.94 -6.88 -9.62
CA LEU A 45 7.96 -6.43 -8.69
C LEU A 45 8.18 -7.50 -7.61
N ASP A 46 9.36 -8.14 -7.64
CA ASP A 46 9.85 -8.88 -6.48
C ASP A 46 10.15 -7.93 -5.31
N GLU A 47 10.31 -8.47 -4.10
CA GLU A 47 10.75 -7.64 -2.97
C GLU A 47 12.09 -6.97 -3.27
N GLY A 48 12.18 -5.66 -3.03
CA GLY A 48 13.40 -4.88 -3.25
C GLY A 48 13.15 -3.53 -3.89
N VAL A 49 14.25 -2.90 -4.31
CA VAL A 49 14.25 -1.57 -4.94
C VAL A 49 14.30 -1.69 -6.46
N HIS A 50 13.38 -1.00 -7.12
CA HIS A 50 13.20 -0.96 -8.57
C HIS A 50 13.28 0.47 -9.08
N HIS A 51 13.87 0.67 -10.26
CA HIS A 51 14.09 1.99 -10.85
C HIS A 51 13.46 2.06 -12.23
N PHE A 52 12.72 3.12 -12.49
CA PHE A 52 12.03 3.35 -13.76
C PHE A 52 12.34 4.75 -14.27
N ASN A 53 12.72 4.84 -15.55
CA ASN A 53 12.67 6.10 -16.29
C ASN A 53 11.35 6.13 -17.04
N LEU A 54 10.54 7.16 -16.81
CA LEU A 54 9.23 7.34 -17.39
C LEU A 54 9.34 8.11 -18.72
N ASP A 55 8.40 7.88 -19.63
CA ASP A 55 8.40 8.50 -20.97
C ASP A 55 8.32 10.03 -20.95
N ASN A 56 7.78 10.59 -19.85
CA ASN A 56 7.73 12.04 -19.63
C ASN A 56 9.04 12.63 -19.08
N GLY A 57 10.12 11.83 -18.99
CA GLY A 57 11.42 12.26 -18.50
C GLY A 57 11.58 12.25 -16.98
N ALA A 58 10.59 11.77 -16.23
CA ALA A 58 10.71 11.57 -14.79
C ALA A 58 11.42 10.26 -14.42
N SER A 59 12.01 10.20 -13.24
CA SER A 59 12.54 8.98 -12.62
C SER A 59 11.64 8.59 -11.45
N LEU A 60 11.38 7.29 -11.32
CA LEU A 60 10.61 6.71 -10.24
C LEU A 60 11.41 5.56 -9.60
N THR A 61 11.76 5.72 -8.32
CA THR A 61 12.33 4.64 -7.51
C THR A 61 11.28 4.06 -6.58
N VAL A 62 11.01 2.76 -6.69
CA VAL A 62 9.99 2.04 -5.90
C VAL A 62 10.67 0.99 -5.03
N TYR A 63 10.37 0.97 -3.74
CA TYR A 63 10.57 -0.25 -2.94
C TYR A 63 9.26 -1.05 -2.89
N ALA A 64 9.32 -2.34 -3.17
CA ALA A 64 8.17 -3.24 -3.09
C ALA A 64 8.41 -4.33 -2.04
N SER A 65 7.37 -4.74 -1.29
CA SER A 65 7.41 -5.94 -0.45
C SER A 65 6.02 -6.58 -0.32
N PRO A 66 5.88 -7.90 -0.59
CA PRO A 66 4.62 -8.60 -0.40
C PRO A 66 4.38 -9.01 1.06
N PHE A 67 5.37 -8.84 1.95
CA PHE A 67 5.34 -9.45 3.27
C PHE A 67 4.43 -8.69 4.25
N THR A 68 3.64 -9.43 5.02
CA THR A 68 2.76 -8.87 6.07
C THR A 68 2.78 -9.74 7.33
N PRO A 69 2.73 -9.14 8.54
CA PRO A 69 2.60 -9.92 9.75
C PRO A 69 1.22 -10.57 9.85
N SER A 70 1.15 -11.77 10.43
CA SER A 70 -0.08 -12.52 10.67
C SER A 70 0.05 -13.33 11.97
N ALA A 71 -1.07 -13.60 12.64
CA ALA A 71 -1.05 -14.40 13.87
C ALA A 71 -0.56 -15.83 13.59
N ASP A 72 -1.13 -16.46 12.56
CA ASP A 72 -0.86 -17.86 12.23
C ASP A 72 0.21 -18.02 11.14
N ALA A 73 0.36 -17.00 10.28
CA ALA A 73 1.29 -16.99 9.14
C ALA A 73 1.11 -18.16 8.13
N ASP A 74 -0.13 -18.60 7.97
CA ASP A 74 -0.51 -19.75 7.12
C ASP A 74 -0.58 -19.44 5.62
N TRP A 75 -0.55 -18.16 5.24
CA TRP A 75 -0.66 -17.72 3.85
C TRP A 75 0.69 -17.27 3.28
N GLY A 76 0.76 -17.23 1.96
CA GLY A 76 1.91 -16.75 1.21
C GLY A 76 2.29 -15.34 1.65
N PHE A 77 3.60 -15.11 1.75
CA PHE A 77 4.17 -13.82 2.18
C PHE A 77 3.74 -13.37 3.58
N GLN A 78 3.32 -14.30 4.45
CA GLN A 78 3.11 -14.01 5.87
C GLN A 78 4.27 -14.46 6.75
N TYR A 79 4.53 -13.68 7.80
CA TYR A 79 5.43 -14.01 8.90
C TYR A 79 4.71 -13.81 10.24
N LYS A 80 5.17 -14.45 11.31
CA LYS A 80 4.43 -14.45 12.58
C LYS A 80 4.52 -13.11 13.29
N LEU A 81 3.47 -12.75 14.02
CA LEU A 81 3.53 -11.62 14.95
C LEU A 81 4.69 -11.81 15.94
N GLY A 82 5.49 -10.76 16.12
CA GLY A 82 6.70 -10.80 16.95
C GLY A 82 7.98 -11.20 16.21
N GLU A 83 7.87 -11.78 15.01
CA GLU A 83 9.03 -11.94 14.13
C GLU A 83 9.40 -10.61 13.45
N HIS A 84 10.67 -10.49 13.09
CA HIS A 84 11.21 -9.35 12.40
C HIS A 84 11.30 -9.65 10.89
N HIS A 85 10.69 -8.78 10.09
CA HIS A 85 10.92 -8.72 8.66
C HIS A 85 11.71 -7.46 8.34
N ASP A 86 12.84 -7.60 7.66
CA ASP A 86 13.70 -6.47 7.32
C ASP A 86 13.23 -5.81 6.02
N PHE A 87 12.57 -4.67 6.16
CA PHE A 87 12.21 -3.82 5.02
C PHE A 87 13.43 -3.01 4.59
N ALA A 88 14.27 -3.59 3.72
CA ALA A 88 15.56 -3.06 3.26
C ALA A 88 15.47 -1.80 2.37
N ILE A 89 14.83 -0.74 2.87
CA ILE A 89 14.72 0.58 2.24
C ILE A 89 16.02 1.36 2.50
N ASN A 90 17.10 0.88 1.90
CA ASN A 90 18.48 1.32 2.19
C ASN A 90 18.94 2.51 1.33
N SER A 91 18.04 3.07 0.51
CA SER A 91 18.31 4.20 -0.36
C SER A 91 17.11 5.13 -0.41
N LYS A 92 17.28 6.32 -0.99
CA LYS A 92 16.17 7.24 -1.22
C LYS A 92 15.23 6.64 -2.26
N VAL A 93 14.00 6.37 -1.86
CA VAL A 93 12.92 5.87 -2.74
C VAL A 93 11.81 6.92 -2.83
N ASP A 94 11.16 7.01 -3.99
CA ASP A 94 10.04 7.91 -4.20
C ASP A 94 8.74 7.28 -3.68
N ALA A 95 8.54 5.98 -3.92
CA ALA A 95 7.38 5.25 -3.46
C ALA A 95 7.75 3.95 -2.76
N VAL A 96 6.95 3.58 -1.78
CA VAL A 96 6.98 2.28 -1.11
C VAL A 96 5.63 1.61 -1.38
N ILE A 97 5.65 0.36 -1.81
CA ILE A 97 4.46 -0.45 -2.07
C ILE A 97 4.54 -1.71 -1.20
N THR A 98 3.60 -1.88 -0.29
CA THR A 98 3.54 -3.06 0.58
C THR A 98 2.20 -3.75 0.51
N HIS A 99 2.16 -5.04 0.82
CA HIS A 99 0.86 -5.71 0.99
C HIS A 99 0.12 -5.18 2.21
N GLY A 100 0.77 -5.19 3.38
CA GLY A 100 0.20 -4.76 4.66
C GLY A 100 0.46 -3.29 5.01
N PRO A 101 -0.35 -2.69 5.93
CA PRO A 101 -0.17 -1.33 6.38
C PRO A 101 0.99 -1.18 7.39
N PRO A 102 1.58 0.02 7.51
CA PRO A 102 2.43 0.36 8.65
C PRO A 102 1.57 0.50 9.92
N ARG A 103 2.14 0.19 11.08
CA ARG A 103 1.45 0.36 12.37
C ARG A 103 1.07 1.83 12.57
N GLY A 104 -0.18 2.07 12.97
CA GLY A 104 -0.62 3.38 13.42
C GLY A 104 -1.32 4.24 12.36
N VAL A 105 -1.23 3.89 11.08
CA VAL A 105 -1.78 4.68 9.96
C VAL A 105 -2.68 3.80 9.10
N LEU A 106 -3.98 4.10 9.10
CA LEU A 106 -4.99 3.40 8.28
C LEU A 106 -4.97 1.87 8.46
N ASP A 107 -4.69 1.42 9.69
CA ASP A 107 -4.40 0.03 10.04
C ASP A 107 -5.43 -0.60 11.00
N LEU A 108 -6.59 0.04 11.16
CA LEU A 108 -7.66 -0.48 12.01
C LEU A 108 -8.50 -1.53 11.29
N THR A 109 -8.62 -2.69 11.90
CA THR A 109 -9.48 -3.80 11.44
C THR A 109 -10.95 -3.58 11.81
N ALA A 110 -11.82 -4.45 11.32
CA ALA A 110 -13.22 -4.53 11.77
C ALA A 110 -13.35 -4.70 13.30
N SER A 111 -12.44 -5.45 13.93
CA SER A 111 -12.39 -5.66 15.38
C SER A 111 -11.77 -4.49 16.17
N LYS A 112 -11.51 -3.36 15.49
CA LYS A 112 -10.91 -2.14 16.06
C LYS A 112 -9.53 -2.37 16.65
N GLN A 113 -8.84 -3.42 16.20
CA GLN A 113 -7.45 -3.68 16.52
C GLN A 113 -6.57 -3.10 15.43
N ARG A 114 -5.34 -2.74 15.81
CA ARG A 114 -4.32 -2.36 14.84
C ARG A 114 -3.69 -3.61 14.26
N GLY A 115 -3.69 -3.73 12.93
CA GLY A 115 -3.07 -4.84 12.20
C GLY A 115 -1.78 -4.44 11.47
N GLY A 116 -1.33 -3.19 11.57
CA GLY A 116 -0.13 -2.74 10.85
C GLY A 116 1.19 -3.17 11.48
N CYS A 117 2.27 -3.10 10.71
CA CYS A 117 3.62 -3.51 11.11
C CYS A 117 4.46 -2.34 11.66
N GLU A 118 5.05 -2.53 12.84
CA GLU A 118 5.93 -1.54 13.50
C GLU A 118 7.28 -1.39 12.78
N HIS A 119 7.85 -2.49 12.29
CA HIS A 119 9.09 -2.48 11.51
C HIS A 119 8.92 -1.73 10.18
N LEU A 120 7.77 -1.91 9.51
CA LEU A 120 7.45 -1.15 8.30
C LEU A 120 7.32 0.34 8.60
N PHE A 121 6.62 0.74 9.67
CA PHE A 121 6.54 2.14 10.07
C PHE A 121 7.95 2.70 10.32
N THR A 122 8.79 1.96 11.02
CA THR A 122 10.18 2.36 11.31
C THR A 122 10.99 2.58 10.04
N ALA A 123 10.94 1.65 9.09
CA ALA A 123 11.64 1.75 7.81
C ALA A 123 11.16 2.98 7.00
N VAL A 124 9.84 3.19 6.93
CA VAL A 124 9.24 4.33 6.21
C VAL A 124 9.56 5.66 6.89
N ALA A 125 9.54 5.73 8.23
CA ALA A 125 9.87 6.94 8.97
C ALA A 125 11.34 7.37 8.78
N ARG A 126 12.24 6.40 8.59
CA ARG A 126 13.65 6.64 8.25
C ARG A 126 13.82 7.06 6.79
N ALA A 127 13.15 6.39 5.86
CA ALA A 127 13.29 6.63 4.43
C ALA A 127 12.54 7.88 3.94
N ARG A 128 11.42 8.23 4.58
CA ARG A 128 10.51 9.35 4.26
C ARG A 128 10.19 9.45 2.75
N PRO A 129 9.60 8.39 2.15
CA PRO A 129 9.22 8.40 0.73
C PRO A 129 8.13 9.44 0.45
N ARG A 130 7.88 9.76 -0.82
CA ARG A 130 6.76 10.63 -1.21
C ARG A 130 5.43 9.91 -0.97
N LEU A 131 5.36 8.63 -1.33
CA LEU A 131 4.16 7.80 -1.25
C LEU A 131 4.47 6.47 -0.54
N LEU A 132 3.59 6.06 0.36
CA LEU A 132 3.47 4.68 0.81
C LEU A 132 2.08 4.17 0.42
N CYS A 133 2.04 3.25 -0.55
CA CYS A 133 0.83 2.57 -0.99
C CYS A 133 0.76 1.18 -0.37
N PHE A 134 -0.38 0.82 0.20
CA PHE A 134 -0.57 -0.46 0.86
C PHE A 134 -2.01 -0.94 0.80
N GLY A 135 -2.27 -2.18 1.23
CA GLY A 135 -3.60 -2.74 1.28
C GLY A 135 -3.83 -3.60 2.52
N HIS A 136 -4.29 -4.83 2.29
CA HIS A 136 -4.57 -5.87 3.29
C HIS A 136 -5.72 -5.59 4.27
N ILE A 137 -5.75 -4.43 4.91
CA ILE A 137 -6.80 -4.05 5.87
C ILE A 137 -7.86 -3.22 5.16
N HIS A 138 -8.93 -3.89 4.75
CA HIS A 138 -10.00 -3.32 3.95
C HIS A 138 -10.71 -2.18 4.70
N GLU A 139 -10.99 -2.34 6.00
CA GLU A 139 -11.65 -1.30 6.80
C GLU A 139 -10.82 -0.02 6.93
N GLY A 140 -9.51 -0.12 6.66
CA GLY A 140 -8.58 0.99 6.67
C GLY A 140 -8.50 1.78 5.36
N TRP A 141 -9.28 1.45 4.31
CA TRP A 141 -9.23 2.19 3.04
C TRP A 141 -9.34 3.70 3.28
N GLY A 142 -8.42 4.44 2.65
CA GLY A 142 -8.27 5.87 2.87
C GLY A 142 -6.91 6.38 2.43
N ALA A 143 -6.71 7.69 2.55
CA ALA A 143 -5.41 8.32 2.39
C ALA A 143 -5.20 9.41 3.46
N LYS A 144 -3.96 9.54 3.92
CA LYS A 144 -3.54 10.53 4.91
C LYS A 144 -2.19 11.11 4.50
N LEU A 145 -2.12 12.44 4.37
CA LEU A 145 -0.85 13.15 4.24
C LEU A 145 -0.24 13.32 5.64
N VAL A 146 0.85 12.63 5.89
CA VAL A 146 1.55 12.63 7.18
C VAL A 146 2.69 13.62 7.13
N VAL A 147 2.74 14.51 8.12
CA VAL A 147 3.88 15.40 8.37
C VAL A 147 4.80 14.73 9.39
N TRP A 148 6.05 14.55 9.03
CA TRP A 148 7.09 14.03 9.93
C TRP A 148 7.57 15.13 10.87
N ARG A 149 7.94 14.76 12.09
CA ARG A 149 8.70 15.66 12.97
C ARG A 149 10.14 15.79 12.49
N ASP A 150 10.75 16.92 12.79
CA ASP A 150 12.13 17.22 12.37
C ASP A 150 13.14 16.26 13.00
N THR A 151 12.98 15.99 14.29
CA THR A 151 13.87 15.09 15.05
C THR A 151 13.27 13.67 15.07
N PRO A 152 13.85 12.70 14.34
CA PRO A 152 13.44 11.30 14.45
C PRO A 152 13.78 10.75 15.83
N SER A 153 12.91 9.91 16.37
CA SER A 153 13.19 9.18 17.60
C SER A 153 14.07 7.95 17.34
N GLU A 154 14.72 7.43 18.39
CA GLU A 154 15.52 6.19 18.27
C GLU A 154 14.68 4.99 17.88
N SER A 155 13.41 4.97 18.29
CA SER A 155 12.41 3.93 17.97
C SER A 155 11.15 4.56 17.38
N PRO A 156 11.15 4.82 16.06
CA PRO A 156 10.09 5.57 15.41
C PRO A 156 8.70 4.99 15.61
N SER A 157 7.74 5.84 15.93
CA SER A 157 6.33 5.45 16.03
C SER A 157 5.39 6.53 15.52
N HIS A 158 4.19 6.13 15.12
CA HIS A 158 3.18 7.10 14.65
C HIS A 158 2.82 8.17 15.69
N PHE A 159 3.03 7.92 16.99
CA PHE A 159 2.82 8.94 18.03
C PHE A 159 4.02 9.88 18.20
N ALA A 160 5.22 9.32 18.18
CA ALA A 160 6.44 10.07 18.47
C ALA A 160 6.98 10.85 17.26
N ASP A 161 6.80 10.34 16.04
CA ASP A 161 7.52 10.83 14.85
C ASP A 161 6.61 11.52 13.84
N THR A 162 5.29 11.45 14.03
CA THR A 162 4.35 12.22 13.22
C THR A 162 3.86 13.45 13.96
N ASN A 163 3.67 14.54 13.20
CA ASN A 163 2.99 15.72 13.65
C ASN A 163 1.51 15.63 13.24
N ASN A 164 0.69 15.05 14.11
CA ASN A 164 -0.75 14.88 13.83
C ASN A 164 -1.51 16.21 13.69
N GLY A 165 -1.00 17.31 14.25
CA GLY A 165 -1.62 18.63 14.13
C GLY A 165 -1.42 19.28 12.76
N GLU A 166 -0.31 18.95 12.08
CA GLU A 166 -0.03 19.40 10.71
C GLU A 166 -0.41 18.35 9.65
N SER A 167 -0.71 17.11 10.06
CA SER A 167 -1.13 16.05 9.14
C SER A 167 -2.59 16.20 8.73
N ALA A 168 -2.90 15.83 7.49
CA ALA A 168 -4.25 15.94 6.92
C ALA A 168 -4.78 14.57 6.48
N VAL A 169 -6.05 14.29 6.79
CA VAL A 169 -6.77 13.12 6.24
C VAL A 169 -7.36 13.54 4.90
N VAL A 170 -7.02 12.81 3.84
CA VAL A 170 -7.52 13.06 2.48
C VAL A 170 -8.92 12.47 2.32
N ASP A 171 -9.07 11.20 2.70
CA ASP A 171 -10.37 10.51 2.73
C ASP A 171 -10.25 9.21 3.53
N THR A 172 -11.39 8.70 4.01
CA THR A 172 -11.50 7.38 4.66
C THR A 172 -12.88 6.78 4.39
N LEU A 173 -13.08 5.51 4.72
CA LEU A 173 -14.43 4.95 4.72
C LEU A 173 -15.39 5.69 5.68
N ALA A 174 -14.90 6.25 6.78
CA ALA A 174 -15.74 6.97 7.74
C ALA A 174 -16.28 8.29 7.20
N SER A 175 -15.55 8.94 6.28
CA SER A 175 -16.01 10.16 5.59
C SER A 175 -16.94 9.88 4.41
N LEU A 176 -17.03 8.63 3.94
CA LEU A 176 -17.87 8.24 2.81
C LEU A 176 -19.10 7.41 3.20
N ARG A 177 -19.10 6.78 4.38
CA ARG A 177 -20.18 5.90 4.83
C ARG A 177 -20.94 6.50 6.00
N PRO A 178 -22.27 6.29 6.07
CA PRO A 178 -23.07 6.65 7.23
C PRO A 178 -22.51 6.08 8.53
N GLY A 179 -22.36 6.97 9.52
CA GLY A 179 -21.95 6.67 10.88
C GLY A 179 -23.13 6.64 11.85
N LYS A 180 -22.90 6.06 13.03
CA LYS A 180 -23.91 5.96 14.09
C LYS A 180 -24.49 7.31 14.54
N TRP A 181 -23.71 8.38 14.40
CA TRP A 181 -24.01 9.71 14.94
C TRP A 181 -24.30 10.76 13.87
N ASP A 182 -24.37 10.34 12.60
CA ASP A 182 -24.66 11.23 11.48
C ASP A 182 -26.14 11.67 11.53
N THR A 183 -26.40 12.93 11.20
CA THR A 183 -27.78 13.41 10.96
C THR A 183 -28.31 12.90 9.61
N PRO A 184 -29.61 13.01 9.33
CA PRO A 184 -30.14 12.73 8.00
C PRO A 184 -29.47 13.54 6.89
N GLU A 185 -29.09 14.79 7.18
CA GLU A 185 -28.34 15.66 6.26
C GLU A 185 -26.92 15.13 6.00
N ASP A 186 -26.18 14.77 7.05
CA ASP A 186 -24.84 14.16 6.93
C ASP A 186 -24.88 12.88 6.08
N ILE A 187 -25.89 12.03 6.30
CA ILE A 187 -26.11 10.80 5.54
C ILE A 187 -26.33 11.13 4.07
N ALA A 188 -27.22 12.07 3.76
CA ALA A 188 -27.54 12.47 2.40
C ALA A 188 -26.31 13.04 1.66
N GLU A 189 -25.48 13.83 2.34
CA GLU A 189 -24.23 14.36 1.80
C GLU A 189 -23.23 13.25 1.48
N LYS A 190 -22.97 12.35 2.42
CA LYS A 190 -22.06 11.20 2.22
C LYS A 190 -22.52 10.30 1.08
N GLU A 191 -23.81 10.02 1.00
CA GLU A 191 -24.37 9.23 -0.09
C GLU A 191 -24.25 9.94 -1.45
N ALA A 192 -24.51 11.24 -1.52
CA ALA A 192 -24.35 12.02 -2.75
C ALA A 192 -22.89 12.02 -3.21
N ARG A 193 -21.96 12.22 -2.29
CA ARG A 193 -20.52 12.15 -2.54
C ARG A 193 -20.09 10.77 -3.02
N LEU A 194 -20.54 9.71 -2.36
CA LEU A 194 -20.23 8.34 -2.76
C LEU A 194 -20.81 7.99 -4.13
N ARG A 195 -22.02 8.46 -4.46
CA ARG A 195 -22.59 8.31 -5.81
C ARG A 195 -21.72 8.99 -6.87
N ALA A 196 -21.30 10.23 -6.63
CA ALA A 196 -20.43 10.96 -7.56
C ALA A 196 -19.10 10.25 -7.78
N LEU A 197 -18.48 9.75 -6.71
CA LEU A 197 -17.22 9.00 -6.79
C LEU A 197 -17.40 7.65 -7.53
N ARG A 198 -18.52 6.96 -7.33
CA ARG A 198 -18.83 5.73 -8.09
C ARG A 198 -19.05 6.01 -9.57
N THR A 199 -19.68 7.13 -9.92
CA THR A 199 -19.81 7.57 -11.32
C THR A 199 -18.45 7.87 -11.94
N ALA A 200 -17.52 8.47 -11.19
CA ALA A 200 -16.14 8.68 -11.65
C ALA A 200 -15.34 7.38 -11.75
N GLY A 201 -15.62 6.40 -10.88
CA GLY A 201 -14.94 5.10 -10.83
C GLY A 201 -13.63 5.11 -10.04
N TYR A 202 -13.24 6.24 -9.46
CA TYR A 202 -12.01 6.39 -8.67
C TYR A 202 -12.14 7.55 -7.67
N ARG A 203 -11.19 7.62 -6.72
CA ARG A 203 -10.95 8.79 -5.88
C ARG A 203 -9.63 9.44 -6.27
N ALA A 204 -9.70 10.63 -6.87
CA ALA A 204 -8.50 11.42 -7.19
C ALA A 204 -8.05 12.29 -6.01
N THR A 205 -6.75 12.53 -5.90
CA THR A 205 -6.17 13.55 -5.01
C THR A 205 -4.87 14.10 -5.61
N ASP A 206 -4.66 15.41 -5.48
CA ASP A 206 -3.49 16.10 -6.03
C ASP A 206 -2.57 16.57 -4.89
N HIS A 207 -1.32 16.12 -4.96
CA HIS A 207 -0.25 16.47 -4.04
C HIS A 207 1.01 16.96 -4.78
N SER A 208 0.85 17.44 -6.01
CA SER A 208 1.86 18.19 -6.73
C SER A 208 2.18 19.52 -6.03
N SER A 209 3.31 20.13 -6.38
CA SER A 209 3.79 21.38 -5.80
C SER A 209 2.81 22.57 -5.87
N GLY A 210 1.84 22.52 -6.79
CA GLY A 210 0.79 23.55 -6.93
C GLY A 210 -0.49 23.28 -6.13
N SER A 211 -0.61 22.14 -5.47
CA SER A 211 -1.84 21.75 -4.78
C SER A 211 -2.01 22.42 -3.40
N GLU A 212 -3.18 22.30 -2.79
CA GLU A 212 -3.46 22.80 -1.44
C GLU A 212 -2.60 22.08 -0.38
N HIS A 213 -2.26 20.82 -0.63
CA HIS A 213 -1.55 19.95 0.30
C HIS A 213 -0.39 19.24 -0.41
N PRO A 214 0.65 19.98 -0.84
CA PRO A 214 1.73 19.42 -1.64
C PRO A 214 2.58 18.45 -0.82
N ILE A 215 3.10 17.39 -1.47
CA ILE A 215 4.14 16.57 -0.86
C ILE A 215 5.46 17.34 -0.90
N VAL A 216 6.02 17.58 0.29
CA VAL A 216 7.35 18.14 0.50
C VAL A 216 8.33 17.00 0.80
N PRO A 217 9.29 16.69 -0.09
CA PRO A 217 10.23 15.59 0.08
C PRO A 217 10.95 15.62 1.44
N GLY A 218 10.96 14.49 2.14
CA GLY A 218 11.59 14.36 3.46
C GLY A 218 10.84 15.02 4.63
N ARG A 219 9.80 15.83 4.36
CA ARG A 219 8.93 16.43 5.38
C ARG A 219 7.57 15.76 5.44
N THR A 220 7.01 15.37 4.30
CA THR A 220 5.69 14.75 4.24
C THR A 220 5.70 13.48 3.40
N THR A 221 4.86 12.52 3.78
CA THR A 221 4.61 11.29 3.03
C THR A 221 3.10 11.10 2.92
N LEU A 222 2.60 10.79 1.72
CA LEU A 222 1.23 10.35 1.55
C LEU A 222 1.12 8.85 1.86
N PHE A 223 0.29 8.49 2.82
CA PHE A 223 -0.06 7.12 3.15
C PHE A 223 -1.40 6.80 2.48
N ALA A 224 -1.43 5.86 1.56
CA ALA A 224 -2.63 5.46 0.82
C ALA A 224 -2.91 3.97 1.04
N ASN A 225 -3.99 3.67 1.76
CA ASN A 225 -4.55 2.33 1.82
C ASN A 225 -5.49 2.14 0.63
N ALA A 226 -5.00 1.41 -0.37
CA ALA A 226 -5.68 1.05 -1.60
C ALA A 226 -6.25 -0.38 -1.56
N ALA A 227 -6.51 -0.93 -0.37
CA ALA A 227 -7.23 -2.20 -0.24
C ALA A 227 -8.55 -2.14 -1.00
N ILE A 228 -8.83 -3.18 -1.80
CA ILE A 228 -10.10 -3.31 -2.51
C ILE A 228 -10.82 -4.55 -2.00
N GLN A 229 -11.91 -4.35 -1.29
CA GLN A 229 -12.86 -5.40 -0.96
C GLN A 229 -13.94 -5.49 -2.03
N SER A 230 -13.95 -6.55 -2.82
CA SER A 230 -15.13 -6.89 -3.61
C SER A 230 -16.20 -7.47 -2.68
N ALA A 231 -16.99 -6.62 -2.03
CA ALA A 231 -18.33 -7.00 -1.58
C ALA A 231 -19.29 -6.91 -2.77
N ASP A 232 -20.52 -7.42 -2.60
CA ASP A 232 -21.60 -7.44 -3.60
C ASP A 232 -21.66 -6.15 -4.46
N GLU A 233 -22.12 -6.30 -5.71
CA GLU A 233 -22.13 -5.23 -6.74
C GLU A 233 -22.44 -3.85 -6.15
N GLY A 234 -21.46 -2.95 -6.24
CA GLY A 234 -21.57 -1.56 -5.79
C GLY A 234 -20.89 -1.24 -4.46
N GLN A 235 -20.46 -2.20 -3.63
CA GLN A 235 -19.79 -1.89 -2.35
C GLN A 235 -18.25 -1.87 -2.42
N ALA A 236 -17.69 -2.13 -3.59
CA ALA A 236 -16.24 -2.14 -3.78
C ALA A 236 -15.62 -0.78 -3.42
N GLN A 237 -14.46 -0.84 -2.76
CA GLN A 237 -13.61 0.32 -2.54
C GLN A 237 -13.10 0.84 -3.87
N LEU A 238 -13.02 2.17 -3.96
CA LEU A 238 -12.60 2.83 -5.18
C LEU A 238 -11.07 2.81 -5.28
N PRO A 239 -10.50 2.64 -6.48
CA PRO A 239 -9.10 2.85 -6.71
C PRO A 239 -8.73 4.33 -6.47
N TRP A 240 -7.49 4.55 -6.08
CA TRP A 240 -6.91 5.88 -5.93
C TRP A 240 -6.27 6.33 -7.24
N VAL A 241 -6.48 7.59 -7.62
CA VAL A 241 -5.68 8.31 -8.61
C VAL A 241 -4.94 9.41 -7.85
N ILE A 242 -3.61 9.38 -7.88
CA ILE A 242 -2.78 10.24 -7.02
C ILE A 242 -1.80 10.98 -7.92
N ASP A 243 -1.92 12.30 -7.96
CA ASP A 243 -0.98 13.16 -8.68
C ASP A 243 0.14 13.62 -7.74
N ILE A 244 1.40 13.34 -8.12
CA ILE A 244 2.61 13.72 -7.37
C ILE A 244 3.73 14.15 -8.29
N ASP A 245 4.58 15.06 -7.80
CA ASP A 245 5.82 15.42 -8.48
C ASP A 245 6.89 14.36 -8.27
N LEU A 246 7.56 13.98 -9.37
CA LEU A 246 8.70 13.06 -9.39
C LEU A 246 9.98 13.79 -9.84
N PRO A 247 11.17 13.33 -9.42
CA PRO A 247 12.43 13.89 -9.91
C PRO A 247 12.61 13.65 -11.42
N ALA A 248 13.37 14.51 -12.09
CA ALA A 248 13.79 14.26 -13.48
C ALA A 248 14.76 13.07 -13.55
N ALA A 249 14.68 12.29 -14.62
CA ALA A 249 15.65 11.24 -14.91
C ALA A 249 17.02 11.84 -15.20
N ILE A 250 18.06 11.28 -14.57
CA ILE A 250 19.43 11.66 -14.88
C ILE A 250 19.82 10.93 -16.16
N HIS A 251 19.74 11.64 -17.30
CA HIS A 251 20.42 11.18 -18.51
C HIS A 251 21.92 11.37 -18.30
N SER A 252 22.66 10.28 -18.13
CA SER A 252 24.10 10.31 -18.31
C SER A 252 24.38 10.66 -19.77
N ASN A 253 24.59 11.92 -20.07
CA ASN A 253 25.20 12.33 -21.33
C ASN A 253 26.60 11.71 -21.35
N GLY A 254 26.76 10.64 -22.14
CA GLY A 254 28.03 9.99 -22.35
C GLY A 254 29.07 11.02 -22.80
N VAL A 255 30.21 11.01 -22.12
CA VAL A 255 31.47 11.59 -22.62
C VAL A 255 32.10 10.57 -23.56
#